data_AF-A0A1X7VJD5-F1
#
_entry.id   AF-A0A1X7VJD5-F1
#
_cell.length_a   1.000
_cell.length_b   1.000
_cell.length_c   1.000
_cell.angle_alpha   90.00
_cell.angle_beta   90.00
_cell.angle_gamma   90.00
#
_symmetry.space_group_name_H-M   'P 1'
#
loop_
_entity.id
_entity.type
_entity.pdbx_description
1 polymer ?
#
loop_
_entity_poly.entity_id
_entity_poly.type
_entity_poly.pdbx_seq_one_letter_code
_entity_poly.pdbx_strand_id
1 'polypeptide(L)'
;RIKKRPEEPIDPQILTVDDTTSLCLVLRLFVFEARKANCNSYPPSIIRNLLSGINRKLTKSKIDVAILDKSDHHFQELHLTLDSISSELHRAEIGVKKESV
;
A
#
# COMPACT_ATOMS: atom_id res chain seq x y z
N ARG A 1 16.15 -9.39 -7.21
CA ARG A 1 15.08 -9.96 -8.05
C ARG A 1 14.29 -8.80 -8.65
N ILE A 2 14.37 -8.59 -9.97
CA ILE A 2 13.55 -7.59 -10.67
C ILE A 2 12.11 -8.12 -10.62
N LYS A 3 11.29 -7.57 -9.74
CA LYS A 3 9.84 -7.85 -9.75
C LYS A 3 9.32 -7.23 -11.03
N LYS A 4 8.86 -8.05 -11.99
CA LYS A 4 8.19 -7.58 -13.21
C LYS A 4 7.13 -6.57 -12.79
N ARG A 5 7.26 -5.34 -13.27
CA ARG A 5 6.18 -4.36 -13.23
C ARG A 5 5.01 -4.99 -13.99
N PRO A 6 3.77 -4.92 -13.49
CA PRO A 6 2.63 -5.39 -14.26
C PRO A 6 2.63 -4.66 -15.60
N GLU A 7 2.77 -5.45 -16.67
CA GLU A 7 2.74 -4.94 -18.05
C GLU A 7 1.30 -4.60 -18.46
N GLU A 8 0.31 -5.13 -17.73
CA GLU A 8 -1.10 -4.84 -17.93
C GLU A 8 -1.47 -3.45 -17.41
N PRO A 9 -2.21 -2.65 -18.20
CA PRO A 9 -2.69 -1.35 -17.76
C PRO A 9 -3.62 -1.52 -16.56
N ILE A 10 -3.40 -0.73 -15.52
CA ILE A 10 -4.29 -0.68 -14.35
C ILE A 10 -5.64 -0.13 -14.82
N ASP A 11 -6.72 -0.86 -14.53
CA ASP A 11 -8.08 -0.39 -14.79
C ASP A 11 -8.33 0.94 -14.05
N PRO A 12 -8.64 2.04 -14.74
CA PRO A 12 -8.96 3.31 -14.08
C PRO A 12 -10.18 3.23 -13.14
N GLN A 13 -11.02 2.20 -13.28
CA GLN A 13 -12.19 1.94 -12.46
C GLN A 13 -11.93 0.97 -11.30
N ILE A 14 -10.66 0.64 -11.00
CA ILE A 14 -10.31 -0.32 -9.95
C ILE A 14 -10.83 0.03 -8.54
N LEU A 15 -11.12 1.32 -8.28
CA LEU A 15 -11.70 1.78 -7.01
C LEU A 15 -13.24 1.81 -7.01
N THR A 16 -13.87 1.29 -8.06
CA THR A 16 -15.32 1.21 -8.24
C THR A 16 -15.81 -0.19 -8.63
N VAL A 17 -14.88 -1.10 -8.95
CA VAL A 17 -15.16 -2.51 -9.27
C VAL A 17 -14.82 -3.39 -8.05
N ASP A 18 -15.64 -4.40 -7.80
CA ASP A 18 -15.43 -5.39 -6.75
C ASP A 18 -14.51 -6.54 -7.23
N ASP A 19 -13.29 -6.19 -7.65
CA ASP A 19 -12.23 -7.13 -7.98
C ASP A 19 -11.10 -7.00 -6.96
N THR A 20 -11.19 -7.80 -5.90
CA THR A 20 -10.23 -7.79 -4.79
C THR A 20 -8.84 -8.24 -5.19
N THR A 21 -8.69 -9.07 -6.22
CA THR A 21 -7.40 -9.58 -6.69
C THR A 21 -6.62 -8.48 -7.39
N SER A 22 -7.25 -7.84 -8.38
CA SER A 22 -6.65 -6.71 -9.11
C SER A 22 -6.42 -5.53 -8.17
N LEU A 23 -7.34 -5.27 -7.24
CA LEU A 23 -7.18 -4.22 -6.24
C LEU A 23 -5.99 -4.50 -5.32
N CYS A 24 -5.82 -5.73 -4.83
CA CYS A 24 -4.67 -6.12 -4.01
C CYS A 24 -3.36 -5.92 -4.76
N LEU A 25 -3.29 -6.32 -6.03
CA LEU A 25 -2.12 -6.09 -6.89
C LEU A 25 -1.80 -4.59 -7.01
N VAL A 26 -2.79 -3.76 -7.35
CA VAL A 26 -2.61 -2.30 -7.51
C VAL A 26 -2.15 -1.65 -6.21
N LEU A 27 -2.72 -2.04 -5.07
CA LEU A 27 -2.32 -1.50 -3.77
C LEU A 27 -0.88 -1.88 -3.41
N ARG A 28 -0.42 -3.09 -3.77
CA ARG A 28 0.97 -3.49 -3.60
C ARG A 28 1.91 -2.63 -4.44
N LEU A 29 1.58 -2.40 -5.71
CA LEU A 29 2.35 -1.50 -6.58
C LEU A 29 2.40 -0.08 -6.02
N PHE A 30 1.25 0.43 -5.57
CA PHE A 30 1.17 1.73 -4.94
C PHE A 30 2.13 1.84 -3.74
N VAL A 31 2.17 0.83 -2.86
CA VAL A 31 3.13 0.80 -1.73
C VAL A 31 4.59 0.80 -2.22
N PHE A 32 4.91 0.05 -3.27
CA PHE A 32 6.26 0.02 -3.85
C PHE A 32 6.67 1.34 -4.51
N GLU A 33 5.73 2.04 -5.14
CA GLU A 33 6.01 3.19 -6.00
C GLU A 33 5.73 4.55 -5.35
N ALA A 34 4.95 4.60 -4.26
CA ALA A 34 4.64 5.84 -3.57
C ALA A 34 5.92 6.52 -3.06
N ARG A 35 6.19 7.72 -3.59
CA ARG A 35 7.33 8.56 -3.25
C ARG A 35 6.90 10.01 -3.09
N LYS A 36 7.68 10.77 -2.34
CA LYS A 36 7.61 12.23 -2.29
C LYS A 36 7.98 12.83 -3.65
N ALA A 37 7.68 14.11 -3.84
CA ALA A 37 8.06 14.85 -5.07
C ALA A 37 9.57 14.85 -5.35
N ASN A 38 10.41 14.75 -4.31
CA ASN A 38 11.86 14.61 -4.42
C ASN A 38 12.33 13.14 -4.59
N CYS A 39 11.45 12.24 -5.02
CA CYS A 39 11.70 10.81 -5.21
C CYS A 39 12.04 10.01 -3.94
N ASN A 40 12.07 10.63 -2.76
CA ASN A 40 12.34 9.93 -1.50
C ASN A 40 11.14 9.10 -1.04
N SER A 41 11.41 7.99 -0.36
CA SER A 41 10.38 7.17 0.25
C SER A 41 9.59 7.93 1.32
N TYR A 42 8.30 7.59 1.42
CA TYR A 42 7.48 8.00 2.55
C TYR A 42 7.80 7.14 3.79
N PRO A 43 7.72 7.71 5.00
CA PRO A 43 7.71 6.91 6.23
C PRO A 43 6.56 5.89 6.25
N PRO A 44 6.69 4.75 6.97
CA PRO A 44 5.63 3.75 7.08
C PRO A 44 4.29 4.32 7.56
N SER A 45 4.32 5.27 8.49
CA SER A 45 3.11 5.94 9.01
C SER A 45 2.34 6.70 7.93
N ILE A 46 3.05 7.35 7.00
CA ILE A 46 2.44 8.09 5.90
C ILE A 46 1.86 7.12 4.87
N ILE A 47 2.56 6.04 4.54
CA ILE A 47 2.04 4.98 3.65
C ILE A 47 0.72 4.43 4.22
N ARG A 48 0.68 4.13 5.52
CA ARG A 48 -0.52 3.64 6.20
C ARG A 48 -1.68 4.65 6.16
N ASN A 49 -1.39 5.94 6.32
CA ASN A 49 -2.40 7.00 6.22
C ASN A 49 -2.97 7.13 4.80
N LEU A 50 -2.14 6.98 3.77
CA LEU A 50 -2.58 6.98 2.37
C LEU A 50 -3.51 5.78 2.09
N LEU A 51 -3.11 4.58 2.51
CA LEU A 51 -3.97 3.39 2.41
C LEU A 51 -5.28 3.54 3.17
N SER A 52 -5.27 4.16 4.35
CA SER A 52 -6.50 4.48 5.08
C SER A 52 -7.42 5.41 4.28
N GLY A 53 -6.86 6.39 3.56
CA GLY A 53 -7.60 7.22 2.62
C GLY A 53 -8.26 6.42 1.51
N ILE A 54 -7.53 5.46 0.92
CA ILE A 54 -8.05 4.57 -0.12
C ILE A 54 -9.15 3.67 0.44
N ASN A 55 -8.95 3.06 1.61
CA ASN A 55 -9.97 2.24 2.28
C ASN A 55 -11.28 3.01 2.46
N ARG A 56 -11.22 4.26 2.94
CA ARG A 56 -12.41 5.12 3.04
C ARG A 56 -13.08 5.39 1.70
N LYS A 57 -12.32 5.50 0.61
CA LYS A 57 -12.88 5.71 -0.74
C LYS A 57 -13.58 4.44 -1.24
N LEU A 58 -12.98 3.27 -1.04
CA LEU A 58 -13.57 1.98 -1.38
C LEU A 58 -14.91 1.76 -0.66
N THR A 59 -14.96 2.01 0.64
CA THR A 59 -16.22 1.96 1.42
C THR A 59 -17.28 2.91 0.86
N LYS A 60 -16.90 4.15 0.47
CA LYS A 60 -17.83 5.10 -0.16
C LYS A 60 -18.32 4.64 -1.53
N SER A 61 -17.52 3.88 -2.27
CA SER A 61 -17.90 3.25 -3.54
C SER A 61 -18.74 1.99 -3.36
N LYS A 62 -19.12 1.62 -2.12
CA LYS A 62 -19.84 0.38 -1.77
C LYS A 62 -19.06 -0.91 -2.10
N ILE A 63 -17.73 -0.82 -2.16
CA ILE A 63 -16.86 -1.99 -2.20
C ILE A 63 -16.62 -2.42 -0.75
N ASP A 64 -17.14 -3.59 -0.38
CA ASP A 64 -17.08 -4.12 0.98
C ASP A 64 -15.76 -4.86 1.22
N VAL A 65 -14.68 -4.10 1.38
CA VAL A 65 -13.33 -4.62 1.60
C VAL A 65 -12.70 -3.98 2.83
N ALA A 66 -11.90 -4.77 3.54
CA ALA A 66 -11.16 -4.31 4.70
C ALA A 66 -9.64 -4.41 4.43
N ILE A 67 -9.12 -3.57 3.53
CA ILE A 67 -7.72 -3.68 3.05
C ILE A 67 -6.67 -3.51 4.16
N LEU A 68 -7.06 -2.95 5.31
CA LEU A 68 -6.22 -2.75 6.49
C LEU A 68 -6.47 -3.79 7.59
N ASP A 69 -7.47 -4.65 7.43
CA ASP A 69 -7.70 -5.77 8.32
C ASP A 69 -6.71 -6.90 7.98
N LYS A 70 -5.95 -7.33 8.99
CA LYS A 70 -4.97 -8.42 8.85
C LYS A 70 -5.63 -9.78 8.68
N SER A 71 -6.89 -9.94 9.06
CA SER A 71 -7.65 -11.18 8.81
C SER A 71 -8.20 -11.31 7.39
N ASP A 72 -8.23 -10.23 6.61
CA ASP A 72 -8.76 -10.31 5.24
C ASP A 72 -7.77 -11.05 4.31
N HIS A 73 -8.16 -12.25 3.91
CA HIS A 73 -7.33 -13.14 3.11
C HIS A 73 -7.02 -12.58 1.71
N HIS A 74 -7.91 -11.75 1.15
CA HIS A 74 -7.68 -11.14 -0.16
C HIS A 74 -6.49 -10.17 -0.17
N PHE A 75 -6.15 -9.59 0.99
CA PHE A 75 -5.10 -8.58 1.14
C PHE A 75 -3.85 -9.08 1.88
N GLN A 76 -3.69 -10.40 2.07
CA GLN A 76 -2.49 -10.97 2.68
C GLN A 76 -1.20 -10.54 1.98
N GLU A 77 -1.18 -10.53 0.65
CA GLU A 77 0.00 -10.11 -0.11
C GLU A 77 0.32 -8.61 0.05
N LEU A 78 -0.70 -7.77 0.26
CA LEU A 78 -0.54 -6.37 0.61
C LEU A 78 0.09 -6.23 2.01
N HIS A 79 -0.37 -7.00 2.99
CA HIS A 79 0.20 -6.98 4.35
C HIS A 79 1.66 -7.43 4.37
N LEU A 80 2.00 -8.52 3.67
CA LEU A 80 3.39 -8.97 3.52
C LEU A 80 4.26 -7.90 2.85
N THR A 81 3.70 -7.17 1.88
CA THR A 81 4.38 -6.06 1.21
C THR A 81 4.63 -4.90 2.17
N LEU A 82 3.64 -4.54 2.98
CA LEU A 82 3.76 -3.48 4.00
C LEU A 82 4.80 -3.82 5.06
N ASP A 83 4.82 -5.07 5.55
CA ASP A 83 5.79 -5.52 6.55
C ASP A 83 7.22 -5.49 5.99
N SER A 84 7.40 -5.95 4.74
CA SER A 84 8.69 -5.89 4.04
C SER A 84 9.18 -4.45 3.87
N ILE A 85 8.33 -3.56 3.36
CA ILE A 85 8.68 -2.16 3.11
C ILE A 85 8.93 -1.42 4.43
N SER A 86 8.11 -1.66 5.46
CA SER A 86 8.32 -1.05 6.78
C SER A 86 9.68 -1.46 7.37
N SER A 87 10.06 -2.72 7.22
CA SER A 87 11.36 -3.24 7.67
C SER A 87 12.53 -2.66 6.87
N GLU A 88 12.38 -2.42 5.57
CA GLU A 88 13.38 -1.74 4.74
C GLU A 88 13.54 -0.26 5.14
N LEU A 89 12.43 0.46 5.30
CA LEU A 89 12.43 1.86 5.68
C LEU A 89 13.01 2.08 7.08
N HIS A 90 12.70 1.19 8.03
CA HIS A 90 13.27 1.22 9.36
C HIS A 90 14.79 1.05 9.33
N ARG A 91 15.31 0.09 8.56
CA ARG A 91 16.76 -0.11 8.36
C ARG A 91 17.45 1.09 7.72
N ALA A 92 16.73 1.86 6.90
CA ALA A 92 17.21 3.09 6.29
C ALA A 92 17.03 4.33 7.19
N GLU A 93 16.63 4.17 8.46
CA GLU A 93 16.29 5.23 9.40
C GLU A 93 15.15 6.18 8.93
N ILE A 94 14.36 5.77 7.94
CA ILE A 94 13.29 6.61 7.39
C ILE A 94 12.05 6.53 8.29
N GLY A 95 11.76 7.63 8.98
CA GLY A 95 10.59 7.73 9.87
C GLY A 95 10.80 7.15 11.26
N VAL A 96 12.02 6.75 11.61
CA VAL A 96 12.40 6.42 12.98
C VAL A 96 12.48 7.72 13.77
N LYS A 97 11.65 7.85 14.82
CA LYS A 97 11.84 8.93 15.80
C LYS A 97 13.07 8.58 16.62
N LYS A 98 14.15 9.35 16.48
CA LYS A 98 15.28 9.26 17.42
C LYS A 98 14.78 9.81 18.75
N GLU A 99 14.69 8.96 19.77
CA GLU A 99 14.53 9.45 21.14
C GLU A 99 15.76 10.30 21.45
N SER A 100 15.54 11.59 21.70
CA SER A 100 16.58 12.47 22.21
C SER A 100 16.86 12.05 23.64
N VAL A 101 18.07 11.51 23.88
CA VAL A 101 18.63 11.28 25.22
C VAL A 101 19.01 12.62 25.83
#